data_AF-A0A0K2RDW6-F1
#
_entry.id   AF-A0A0K2RDW6-F1
#
_cell.length_a   1.000
_cell.length_b   1.000
_cell.length_c   1.000
_cell.angle_alpha   90.00
_cell.angle_beta   90.00
_cell.angle_gamma   90.00
#
_symmetry.space_group_name_H-M   'P 1'
#
loop_
_entity.id
_entity.type
_entity.pdbx_description
1 polymer ?
#
loop_
_entity_poly.entity_id
_entity_poly.type
_entity_poly.pdbx_seq_one_letter_code
_entity_poly.pdbx_strand_id
1 'polypeptide(L)'
;MAATLRLEFLASRLAQQDFAATLLGVPASKLKAAYECPDCGSGPDIAHGRPGYVLDGGPAPLALSASRSSGWVLFAAVAYPGPGLRVGVDLENAAARSSSASTTLP
;
A
#
# COMPACT_ATOMS: atom_id res chain seq x y z
N MET A 1 19.85 3.08 -13.59
CA MET A 1 19.04 3.54 -12.43
C MET A 1 17.54 3.57 -12.72
N ALA A 2 17.06 4.26 -13.77
CA ALA A 2 15.62 4.31 -14.09
C ALA A 2 14.96 2.94 -14.33
N ALA A 3 15.65 2.01 -15.01
CA ALA A 3 15.14 0.65 -15.20
C ALA A 3 14.98 -0.12 -13.89
N THR A 4 15.92 0.02 -12.94
CA THR A 4 15.85 -0.60 -11.61
C THR A 4 14.66 -0.08 -10.82
N LEU A 5 14.48 1.25 -10.78
CA LEU A 5 13.33 1.88 -10.10
C LEU A 5 11.99 1.42 -10.69
N ARG A 6 11.92 1.26 -12.02
CA ARG A 6 10.74 0.71 -12.69
C ARG A 6 10.47 -0.74 -12.28
N LEU A 7 11.51 -1.58 -12.23
CA LEU A 7 11.37 -2.97 -11.81
C LEU A 7 10.93 -3.08 -10.35
N GLU A 8 11.50 -2.29 -9.45
CA GLU A 8 11.12 -2.25 -8.04
C GLU A 8 9.66 -1.80 -7.84
N PHE A 9 9.22 -0.81 -8.63
CA PHE A 9 7.83 -0.38 -8.64
C PHE A 9 6.89 -1.49 -9.11
N LEU A 10 7.20 -2.13 -10.24
CA LEU A 10 6.37 -3.22 -10.77
C LEU A 10 6.36 -4.43 -9.84
N ALA A 11 7.52 -4.84 -9.31
CA ALA A 11 7.63 -5.92 -8.34
C ALA A 11 6.78 -5.65 -7.10
N SER A 12 6.78 -4.40 -6.61
CA SER A 12 5.90 -4.01 -5.51
C SER A 12 4.43 -4.10 -5.84
N ARG A 13 4.01 -3.69 -7.03
CA ARG A 13 2.59 -3.72 -7.42
C ARG A 13 2.10 -5.16 -7.55
N LEU A 14 2.93 -6.04 -8.11
CA LEU A 14 2.65 -7.47 -8.21
C LEU A 14 2.61 -8.12 -6.82
N ALA A 15 3.58 -7.84 -5.96
CA ALA A 15 3.61 -8.35 -4.59
C ALA A 15 2.39 -7.88 -3.78
N GLN A 16 1.95 -6.63 -3.94
CA GLN A 16 0.75 -6.12 -3.29
C GLN A 16 -0.53 -6.84 -3.77
N GLN A 17 -0.62 -7.12 -5.07
CA GLN A 17 -1.78 -7.82 -5.65
C GLN A 17 -1.83 -9.27 -5.21
N ASP A 18 -0.68 -9.96 -5.19
CA ASP A 18 -0.54 -11.32 -4.72
C ASP A 18 -0.86 -11.46 -3.22
N PHE A 19 -0.35 -10.52 -2.41
CA PHE A 19 -0.66 -10.44 -0.97
C PHE A 19 -2.18 -10.27 -0.73
N ALA A 20 -2.82 -9.34 -1.43
CA ALA A 20 -4.26 -9.12 -1.33
C ALA A 20 -5.06 -10.34 -1.79
N ALA A 21 -4.67 -10.95 -2.91
CA ALA A 21 -5.34 -12.12 -3.47
C ALA A 21 -5.26 -13.33 -2.53
N THR A 22 -4.08 -13.54 -1.93
CA THR A 22 -3.83 -14.59 -0.93
C THR A 22 -4.73 -14.42 0.29
N LEU A 23 -4.82 -13.20 0.83
CA LEU A 23 -5.70 -12.91 1.98
C LEU A 23 -7.18 -13.11 1.68
N LEU A 24 -7.60 -12.88 0.44
CA LEU A 24 -8.98 -13.03 0.00
C LEU A 24 -9.29 -14.45 -0.52
N GLY A 25 -8.29 -15.34 -0.64
CA GLY A 25 -8.46 -16.68 -1.17
C GLY A 25 -8.90 -16.73 -2.64
N VAL A 26 -8.49 -15.74 -3.45
CA VAL A 26 -8.86 -15.65 -4.88
C VAL A 26 -7.62 -15.60 -5.78
N PRO A 27 -7.72 -15.95 -7.07
CA PRO A 27 -6.62 -15.73 -8.01
C PRO A 27 -6.30 -14.24 -8.16
N ALA A 28 -5.01 -13.88 -8.17
CA ALA A 28 -4.56 -12.49 -8.33
C ALA A 28 -5.11 -11.82 -9.60
N SER A 29 -5.29 -12.58 -10.69
CA SER A 29 -5.86 -12.10 -11.96
C SER A 29 -7.30 -11.61 -11.86
N LYS A 30 -8.04 -11.95 -10.79
CA LYS A 30 -9.38 -11.42 -10.53
C LYS A 30 -9.38 -10.02 -9.90
N LEU A 31 -8.26 -9.60 -9.31
CA LEU A 31 -8.15 -8.30 -8.66
C LEU A 31 -7.75 -7.23 -9.68
N LYS A 32 -8.56 -6.18 -9.80
CA LYS A 32 -8.23 -4.98 -10.58
C LYS A 32 -7.88 -3.85 -9.63
N ALA A 33 -6.75 -3.19 -9.84
CA ALA A 33 -6.34 -2.07 -8.99
C ALA A 33 -7.38 -0.94 -9.01
N ALA A 34 -7.68 -0.39 -7.84
CA ALA A 34 -8.59 0.74 -7.64
C ALA A 34 -8.07 1.60 -6.49
N TYR A 35 -7.12 2.49 -6.80
CA TYR A 35 -6.54 3.39 -5.80
C TYR A 35 -7.46 4.57 -5.54
N GLU A 36 -7.38 5.10 -4.32
CA GLU A 36 -8.13 6.27 -3.90
C GLU A 36 -7.21 7.28 -3.23
N CYS A 37 -7.22 8.51 -3.74
CA CYS A 37 -6.52 9.64 -3.18
C CYS A 37 -7.56 10.63 -2.63
N PRO A 38 -7.45 11.11 -1.38
CA PRO A 38 -8.37 12.12 -0.86
C PRO A 38 -8.34 13.43 -1.66
N ASP A 39 -7.20 13.74 -2.28
CA ASP A 39 -7.01 14.97 -3.05
C ASP A 39 -7.36 14.80 -4.53
N CYS A 40 -7.09 13.64 -5.12
CA CYS A 40 -7.31 13.39 -6.56
C CYS A 40 -8.56 12.54 -6.86
N GLY A 41 -9.22 11.98 -5.85
CA GLY A 41 -10.38 11.11 -6.00
C GLY A 41 -10.01 9.65 -6.32
N SER A 42 -10.90 8.97 -7.04
CA SER A 42 -10.76 7.57 -7.46
C SER A 42 -11.05 7.41 -8.95
N GLY A 43 -10.51 6.37 -9.58
CA GLY A 43 -10.73 6.10 -11.00
C GLY A 43 -9.60 5.33 -11.67
N PRO A 44 -9.76 4.96 -12.97
CA PRO A 44 -8.77 4.16 -13.70
C PRO A 44 -7.43 4.87 -13.89
N ASP A 45 -7.43 6.21 -13.90
CA ASP A 45 -6.22 7.03 -14.06
C ASP A 45 -5.52 7.33 -12.73
N ILE A 46 -6.13 6.97 -11.59
CA ILE A 46 -5.55 7.16 -10.27
C ILE A 46 -4.74 5.91 -9.90
N ALA A 47 -3.42 6.07 -9.92
CA ALA A 47 -2.46 5.00 -9.58
C ALA A 47 -1.70 5.27 -8.26
N HIS A 48 -2.16 6.24 -7.47
CA HIS A 48 -1.55 6.70 -6.22
C HIS A 48 -2.59 6.94 -5.13
N GLY A 49 -2.12 7.19 -3.90
CA GLY A 49 -2.97 7.25 -2.71
C GLY A 49 -3.12 5.88 -2.06
N ARG A 50 -4.24 5.68 -1.37
CA ARG A 50 -4.54 4.43 -0.67
C ARG A 50 -4.76 3.30 -1.67
N PRO A 51 -4.06 2.16 -1.54
CA PRO A 51 -4.29 1.00 -2.39
C PRO A 51 -5.66 0.36 -2.12
N GLY A 52 -6.29 -0.12 -3.20
CA GLY A 52 -7.55 -0.85 -3.18
C GLY A 52 -7.70 -1.72 -4.43
N TYR A 53 -8.68 -2.60 -4.41
CA TYR A 53 -8.98 -3.49 -5.53
C TYR A 53 -10.48 -3.60 -5.79
N VAL A 54 -10.84 -3.89 -7.04
CA VAL A 54 -12.15 -4.39 -7.44
C VAL A 54 -12.05 -5.90 -7.63
N LEU A 55 -13.01 -6.63 -7.09
CA LEU A 55 -13.21 -8.07 -7.22
C LEU A 55 -14.64 -8.32 -7.69
N ASP A 56 -14.80 -9.09 -8.77
CA ASP A 56 -16.09 -9.48 -9.34
C ASP A 56 -17.08 -8.31 -9.56
N GLY A 57 -16.54 -7.13 -9.92
CA GLY A 57 -17.32 -5.93 -10.26
C GLY A 57 -17.60 -4.97 -9.09
N GLY A 58 -17.26 -5.34 -7.86
CA GLY A 58 -17.41 -4.49 -6.67
C GLY A 58 -16.08 -4.23 -5.95
N PRO A 59 -16.06 -3.31 -4.96
CA PRO A 59 -14.88 -3.14 -4.10
C PRO A 59 -14.54 -4.45 -3.39
N ALA A 60 -13.28 -4.87 -3.46
CA ALA A 60 -12.79 -6.02 -2.72
C ALA A 60 -12.93 -5.74 -1.21
N PRO A 61 -13.35 -6.73 -0.39
CA PRO A 61 -13.56 -6.56 1.04
C PRO A 61 -12.22 -6.55 1.78
N LEU A 62 -11.43 -5.49 1.58
CA LEU A 62 -10.06 -5.38 2.06
C LEU A 62 -9.76 -3.95 2.52
N ALA A 63 -9.28 -3.79 3.74
CA ALA A 63 -8.55 -2.59 4.16
C ALA A 63 -7.06 -2.85 3.92
N LEU A 64 -6.37 -2.02 3.13
CA LEU A 64 -4.98 -2.23 2.74
C LEU A 64 -4.19 -0.93 2.86
N SER A 65 -2.95 -1.04 3.33
CA SER A 65 -1.96 0.03 3.40
C SER A 65 -0.59 -0.48 3.02
N ALA A 66 0.25 0.42 2.50
CA ALA A 66 1.60 0.13 2.07
C ALA A 66 2.53 1.29 2.45
N SER A 67 3.73 0.99 2.93
CA SER A 67 4.80 1.97 3.11
C SER A 67 6.12 1.42 2.54
N ARG A 68 7.04 2.32 2.16
CA ARG A 68 8.31 1.98 1.52
C ARG A 68 9.44 2.77 2.12
N SER A 69 10.57 2.13 2.38
CA SER A 69 11.81 2.81 2.76
C SER A 69 13.02 1.97 2.44
N SER A 70 14.08 2.60 1.93
CA SER A 70 15.41 1.99 1.74
C SER A 70 15.39 0.64 0.98
N GLY A 71 14.62 0.55 -0.11
CA GLY A 71 14.49 -0.67 -0.91
C GLY A 71 13.47 -1.69 -0.38
N TRP A 72 12.89 -1.46 0.80
CA TRP A 72 11.87 -2.31 1.39
C TRP A 72 10.46 -1.79 1.11
N VAL A 73 9.51 -2.72 1.11
CA VAL A 73 8.07 -2.42 1.14
C VAL A 73 7.41 -3.22 2.25
N LEU A 74 6.58 -2.54 3.04
CA LEU A 74 5.72 -3.14 4.06
C LEU A 74 4.27 -3.03 3.61
N PHE A 75 3.56 -4.16 3.64
CA PHE A 75 2.11 -4.22 3.42
C PHE A 75 1.41 -4.62 4.71
N ALA A 76 0.26 -4.01 4.97
CA ALA A 76 -0.66 -4.48 5.99
C ALA A 76 -2.09 -4.45 5.46
N ALA A 77 -2.84 -5.49 5.78
CA ALA A 77 -4.23 -5.58 5.38
C ALA A 77 -5.09 -6.34 6.37
N VAL A 78 -6.39 -6.04 6.32
CA VAL A 78 -7.45 -6.77 7.01
C VAL A 78 -8.47 -7.18 5.95
N ALA A 79 -8.65 -8.49 5.77
CA ALA A 79 -9.72 -9.04 4.95
C ALA A 79 -11.05 -8.99 5.70
N TYR A 80 -12.13 -8.70 4.97
CA TYR A 80 -13.48 -8.52 5.50
C TYR A 80 -13.52 -7.57 6.72
N PRO A 81 -12.98 -6.34 6.56
CA PRO A 81 -12.92 -5.39 7.67
C PRO A 81 -14.34 -5.01 8.12
N GLY A 82 -14.52 -4.86 9.43
CA GLY A 82 -15.76 -4.31 9.99
C GLY A 82 -16.01 -2.87 9.49
N PRO A 83 -17.26 -2.36 9.61
CA PRO A 83 -17.61 -1.03 9.13
C PRO A 83 -16.68 0.06 9.68
N GLY A 84 -16.13 0.88 8.77
CA GLY A 84 -15.26 2.01 9.13
C GLY A 84 -13.83 1.64 9.53
N LEU A 85 -13.48 0.35 9.64
CA LEU A 85 -12.11 -0.05 9.98
C LEU A 85 -11.15 0.37 8.86
N ARG A 86 -10.05 0.99 9.25
CA ARG A 86 -8.94 1.34 8.37
C ARG A 86 -7.63 0.84 8.96
N VAL A 87 -6.67 0.56 8.09
CA VAL A 87 -5.30 0.20 8.47
C VAL A 87 -4.34 1.21 7.85
N GLY A 88 -3.32 1.58 8.60
CA GLY A 88 -2.21 2.41 8.15
C GLY A 88 -0.92 1.77 8.64
N VAL A 89 0.08 1.68 7.78
CA VAL A 89 1.44 1.30 8.16
C VAL A 89 2.43 2.34 7.70
N ASP A 90 3.49 2.47 8.47
CA ASP A 90 4.63 3.28 8.11
C ASP A 90 5.92 2.52 8.37
N LEU A 91 6.84 2.62 7.43
CA LEU A 91 8.13 1.95 7.44
C LEU A 91 9.21 3.01 7.29
N GLU A 92 10.06 3.13 8.30
CA GLU A 92 11.15 4.08 8.28
C GLU A 92 12.50 3.41 8.53
N ASN A 93 13.53 3.94 7.87
CA ASN A 93 14.91 3.58 8.15
C ASN A 93 15.44 4.45 9.29
N ALA A 94 15.60 3.83 10.47
CA ALA A 94 16.07 4.50 11.67
C ALA A 94 17.45 5.17 11.49
N ALA A 95 18.35 4.61 10.68
CA ALA A 95 19.67 5.17 10.44
C ALA A 95 19.67 6.38 9.48
N ALA A 96 18.61 6.55 8.70
CA ALA A 96 18.43 7.72 7.82
C ALA A 96 17.76 8.91 8.55
N ARG A 97 17.23 8.70 9.77
CA ARG A 97 16.79 9.80 10.63
C ARG A 97 18.00 10.44 11.29
N SER A 98 18.33 11.67 10.92
CA SER A 98 19.15 12.52 11.80
C SER A 98 18.31 12.89 13.02
N SER A 99 18.67 12.42 14.21
CA SER A 99 18.01 12.85 15.45
C SER A 99 18.46 14.28 15.80
N SER A 100 17.70 15.31 15.42
CA SER A 100 17.81 16.64 16.04
C SER A 100 16.95 16.68 17.30
N ALA A 101 17.25 15.84 18.28
CA ALA A 101 16.66 15.99 19.62
C ALA A 101 17.53 17.00 20.38
N SER A 102 17.22 18.29 20.23
CA SER A 102 17.72 19.32 21.14
C SER A 102 16.93 19.22 22.44
N THR A 103 17.36 18.34 23.34
CA THR A 103 16.91 18.38 24.73
C THR A 103 17.73 19.44 25.45
N THR A 104 17.20 20.67 25.51
CA THR A 104 17.65 21.65 26.50
C THR A 104 16.89 21.38 27.79
N LEU A 105 17.52 20.68 28.73
CA LEU A 105 17.04 20.58 30.12
C LEU A 105 17.74 21.68 30.95
N PRO A 106 17.00 22.50 31.72
CA PRO A 106 17.51 23.05 32.96
C PRO A 106 17.51 22.00 34.09
#